data_AF-A0A7Y2BB40-F1
#
_entry.id   AF-A0A7Y2BB40-F1
#
_cell.length_a   1.000
_cell.length_b   1.000
_cell.length_c   1.000
_cell.angle_alpha   90.00
_cell.angle_beta   90.00
_cell.angle_gamma   90.00
#
_symmetry.space_group_name_H-M   'P 1'
#
loop_
_entity.id
_entity.type
_entity.pdbx_description
1 polymer ?
#
loop_
_entity_poly.entity_id
_entity_poly.type
_entity_poly.pdbx_seq_one_letter_code
_entity_poly.pdbx_strand_id
1 'polypeptide(L)'
;MSQTWFPYAAFLSLAFIIFFNVNALTIQKVGMIITSIFQKLSLIFPVLVGLVFFNEAGSTAKYVAIPLTIVAIIMSNLRNKHDEEAMLTIKKYWYLPILVFAGSGLIEVMLFYVQHTGKVGSAGLNFTSTLFFLAGVWGIIILTVIRQLKFTKNEIIAGIVLGIPNFFTIYLIIKGLDLGWDGSVLFPINNIGVIFFTAIVGIIAFKEKLTKINYIGLLLAILAVYLISQ
;
A
#
# COMPACT_ATOMS: atom_id res chain seq x y z
N MET A 1 -2.87 -13.08 29.62
CA MET A 1 -3.53 -13.30 28.32
C MET A 1 -2.59 -12.85 27.21
N SER A 2 -1.63 -13.71 26.83
CA SER A 2 -0.66 -13.44 25.77
C SER A 2 -1.31 -13.71 24.41
N GLN A 3 -1.92 -12.71 23.81
CA GLN A 3 -2.47 -12.88 22.47
C GLN A 3 -1.31 -13.04 21.47
N THR A 4 -1.27 -14.17 20.77
CA THR A 4 -0.16 -14.60 19.90
C THR A 4 0.12 -13.66 18.72
N TRP A 5 -0.77 -12.70 18.43
CA TRP A 5 -0.61 -11.70 17.38
C TRP A 5 0.12 -10.41 17.83
N PHE A 6 0.26 -10.15 19.13
CA PHE A 6 0.84 -8.90 19.64
C PHE A 6 2.30 -8.67 19.21
N PRO A 7 3.21 -9.67 19.23
CA PRO A 7 4.58 -9.49 18.75
C PRO A 7 4.64 -9.15 17.25
N TYR A 8 3.75 -9.74 16.45
CA TYR A 8 3.64 -9.46 15.02
C TYR A 8 3.13 -8.03 14.78
N ALA A 9 2.12 -7.59 15.53
CA ALA A 9 1.63 -6.22 15.46
C ALA A 9 2.72 -5.20 15.84
N ALA A 10 3.51 -5.49 16.87
CA ALA A 10 4.62 -4.62 17.29
C ALA A 10 5.72 -4.53 16.23
N PHE A 11 6.16 -5.67 15.67
CA PHE A 11 7.15 -5.67 14.59
C PHE A 11 6.61 -4.97 13.33
N LEU A 12 5.37 -5.27 12.94
CA LEU A 12 4.75 -4.70 11.76
C LEU A 12 4.55 -3.19 11.89
N SER A 13 4.18 -2.70 13.08
CA SER A 13 4.07 -1.26 13.35
C SER A 13 5.41 -0.52 13.24
N LEU A 14 6.52 -1.15 13.64
CA LEU A 14 7.86 -0.61 13.48
C LEU A 14 8.28 -0.59 11.99
N ALA A 15 8.03 -1.68 11.26
CA ALA A 15 8.26 -1.73 9.82
C ALA A 15 7.41 -0.64 9.11
N PHE A 16 6.16 -0.49 9.50
CA PHE A 16 5.24 0.49 8.93
C PHE A 16 5.77 1.92 9.07
N ILE A 17 6.20 2.35 10.26
CA ILE A 17 6.72 3.71 10.44
C ILE A 17 8.03 3.95 9.70
N ILE A 18 8.93 2.95 9.62
CA ILE A 18 10.19 3.06 8.89
C ILE A 18 9.90 3.23 7.39
N PHE A 19 9.09 2.34 6.82
CA PHE A 19 8.81 2.36 5.38
C PHE A 19 7.89 3.51 4.98
N PHE A 20 7.02 3.99 5.86
CA PHE A 20 6.26 5.22 5.63
C PHE A 20 7.18 6.44 5.48
N ASN A 21 8.23 6.55 6.32
CA ASN A 21 9.24 7.59 6.20
C ASN A 21 10.09 7.43 4.92
N VAL A 22 10.48 6.21 4.57
CA VAL A 22 11.16 5.92 3.30
C VAL A 22 10.29 6.33 2.11
N ASN A 23 8.99 6.02 2.15
CA ASN A 23 8.03 6.40 1.12
C ASN A 23 7.97 7.93 0.98
N ALA A 24 7.82 8.65 2.09
CA ALA A 24 7.82 10.11 2.11
C ALA A 24 9.13 10.71 1.54
N LEU A 25 10.30 10.19 1.94
CA LEU A 25 11.59 10.62 1.41
C LEU A 25 11.75 10.34 -0.08
N THR A 26 11.21 9.23 -0.57
CA THR A 26 11.24 8.86 -1.99
C THR A 26 10.33 9.77 -2.80
N ILE A 27 9.14 10.10 -2.29
CA ILE A 27 8.23 11.08 -2.90
C ILE A 27 8.93 12.45 -3.01
N GLN A 28 9.63 12.89 -1.96
CA GLN A 28 10.34 14.17 -1.95
C GLN A 28 11.54 14.20 -2.91
N LYS A 29 12.31 13.10 -3.02
CA LYS A 29 13.57 13.08 -3.79
C LYS A 29 13.44 12.57 -5.23
N VAL A 30 12.54 11.62 -5.47
CA VAL A 30 12.36 10.92 -6.76
C VAL A 30 11.02 11.28 -7.40
N GLY A 31 10.03 11.68 -6.60
CA GLY A 31 8.72 12.10 -7.07
C GLY A 31 7.62 11.07 -6.79
N MET A 32 6.39 11.57 -6.70
CA MET A 32 5.21 10.79 -6.33
C MET A 32 4.91 9.66 -7.31
N ILE A 33 5.02 9.91 -8.62
CA ILE A 33 4.67 8.95 -9.67
C ILE A 33 5.55 7.71 -9.60
N ILE A 34 6.88 7.89 -9.63
CA ILE A 34 7.84 6.76 -9.59
C ILE A 34 7.68 5.98 -8.28
N THR A 35 7.52 6.68 -7.16
CA THR A 35 7.32 6.03 -5.87
C THR A 35 6.04 5.18 -5.86
N SER A 36 4.95 5.70 -6.42
CA SER A 36 3.67 5.00 -6.52
C SER A 36 3.75 3.77 -7.43
N ILE A 37 4.56 3.79 -8.49
CA ILE A 37 4.82 2.62 -9.35
C ILE A 37 5.47 1.51 -8.53
N PHE A 38 6.58 1.80 -7.85
CA PHE A 38 7.31 0.81 -7.06
C PHE A 38 6.46 0.27 -5.91
N GLN A 39 5.65 1.12 -5.26
CA GLN A 39 4.70 0.68 -4.25
C GLN A 39 3.62 -0.25 -4.82
N LYS A 40 3.05 0.06 -5.99
CA LYS A 40 2.06 -0.81 -6.64
C LYS A 40 2.66 -2.12 -7.15
N LEU A 41 3.91 -2.12 -7.61
CA LEU A 41 4.60 -3.35 -8.02
C LEU A 41 4.82 -4.31 -6.84
N SER A 42 4.90 -3.80 -5.61
CA SER A 42 5.04 -4.64 -4.41
C SER A 42 3.89 -5.62 -4.22
N LEU A 43 2.70 -5.33 -4.78
CA LEU A 43 1.52 -6.21 -4.75
C LEU A 43 1.77 -7.58 -5.36
N ILE A 44 2.85 -7.77 -6.11
CA ILE A 44 3.28 -9.06 -6.64
C ILE A 44 3.76 -9.99 -5.51
N PHE A 45 4.40 -9.47 -4.46
CA PHE A 45 4.93 -10.27 -3.36
C PHE A 45 3.86 -11.09 -2.61
N PRO A 46 2.75 -10.50 -2.11
CA PRO A 46 1.71 -11.27 -1.43
C PRO A 46 1.08 -12.32 -2.36
N VAL A 47 0.92 -12.03 -3.66
CA VAL A 47 0.42 -13.00 -4.64
C VAL A 47 1.36 -14.19 -4.79
N LEU A 48 2.68 -13.95 -4.90
CA LEU A 48 3.67 -15.02 -4.95
C LEU A 48 3.68 -15.85 -3.67
N VAL A 49 3.55 -15.21 -2.50
CA VAL A 49 3.49 -15.92 -1.22
C VAL A 49 2.20 -16.75 -1.10
N GLY A 50 1.05 -16.23 -1.52
CA GLY A 50 -0.21 -16.99 -1.55
C GLY A 50 -0.12 -18.25 -2.42
N LEU A 51 0.48 -18.14 -3.61
CA LEU A 51 0.65 -19.28 -4.52
C LEU A 51 1.68 -20.31 -3.99
N VAL A 52 2.84 -19.85 -3.51
CA VAL A 52 3.96 -20.75 -3.15
C VAL A 52 3.82 -21.31 -1.73
N PHE A 53 3.44 -20.49 -0.75
CA PHE A 53 3.43 -20.90 0.66
C PHE A 53 2.10 -21.45 1.14
N PHE A 54 0.98 -20.92 0.62
CA PHE A 54 -0.35 -21.34 1.05
C PHE A 54 -1.00 -22.35 0.09
N ASN A 55 -0.28 -22.69 -0.99
CA ASN A 55 -0.71 -23.66 -1.99
C ASN A 55 -2.16 -23.39 -2.44
N GLU A 56 -2.55 -22.09 -2.45
CA GLU A 56 -3.85 -21.67 -2.94
C GLU A 56 -3.98 -22.25 -4.35
N ALA A 57 -5.06 -22.99 -4.61
CA ALA A 57 -5.30 -23.60 -5.91
C ALA A 57 -5.15 -22.50 -6.96
N GLY A 58 -4.00 -22.52 -7.65
CA GLY A 58 -3.63 -21.48 -8.58
C GLY A 58 -4.54 -21.62 -9.78
N SER A 59 -5.70 -20.98 -9.72
CA SER A 59 -6.56 -20.90 -10.89
C SER A 59 -5.72 -20.28 -12.00
N THR A 60 -5.89 -20.74 -13.23
CA THR A 60 -5.18 -20.19 -14.40
C THR A 60 -5.32 -18.67 -14.46
N ALA A 61 -6.40 -18.11 -13.88
CA ALA A 61 -6.62 -16.68 -13.74
C ALA A 61 -5.57 -15.97 -12.85
N LYS A 62 -5.16 -16.53 -11.71
CA LYS A 62 -4.14 -15.91 -10.82
C LYS A 62 -2.76 -15.84 -11.48
N TYR A 63 -2.38 -16.87 -12.25
CA TYR A 63 -1.13 -16.86 -13.02
C TYR A 63 -1.13 -15.85 -14.16
N VAL A 64 -2.28 -15.59 -14.79
CA VAL A 64 -2.44 -14.55 -15.82
C VAL A 64 -2.52 -13.16 -15.19
N ALA A 65 -3.06 -13.04 -13.97
CA ALA A 65 -3.21 -11.76 -13.29
C ALA A 65 -1.88 -11.10 -12.90
N ILE A 66 -0.84 -11.88 -12.59
CA ILE A 66 0.50 -11.36 -12.24
C ILE A 66 1.12 -10.56 -13.41
N PRO A 67 1.33 -11.13 -14.61
CA PRO A 67 1.86 -10.37 -15.74
C PRO A 67 0.90 -9.25 -16.17
N LEU A 68 -0.41 -9.46 -16.06
CA LEU A 68 -1.41 -8.43 -16.36
C LEU A 68 -1.26 -7.22 -15.42
N THR A 69 -1.03 -7.44 -14.12
CA THR A 69 -0.81 -6.39 -13.12
C THR A 69 0.46 -5.60 -13.43
N ILE A 70 1.54 -6.28 -13.80
CA ILE A 70 2.81 -5.62 -14.18
C ILE A 70 2.59 -4.72 -15.40
N VAL A 71 1.94 -5.24 -16.44
CA VAL A 71 1.64 -4.48 -17.67
C VAL A 71 0.72 -3.30 -17.36
N ALA A 72 -0.31 -3.51 -16.53
CA ALA A 72 -1.23 -2.46 -16.11
C ALA A 72 -0.52 -1.31 -15.36
N ILE A 73 0.40 -1.64 -14.45
CA ILE A 73 1.17 -0.65 -13.69
C ILE A 73 2.09 0.15 -14.62
N ILE A 74 2.79 -0.53 -15.52
CA ILE A 74 3.68 0.10 -16.50
C ILE A 74 2.88 1.04 -17.41
N MET A 75 1.76 0.56 -17.98
CA MET A 75 0.93 1.35 -18.89
C MET A 75 0.23 2.52 -18.18
N SER A 76 -0.29 2.31 -16.96
CA SER A 76 -0.99 3.36 -16.19
C SER A 76 -0.07 4.51 -15.79
N ASN A 77 1.23 4.26 -15.71
CA ASN A 77 2.22 5.27 -15.33
C ASN A 77 3.16 5.68 -16.48
N LEU A 78 2.92 5.21 -17.70
CA LEU A 78 3.71 5.55 -18.87
C LEU A 78 3.44 7.01 -19.25
N ARG A 79 4.37 7.89 -18.88
CA ARG A 79 4.22 9.33 -19.13
C ARG A 79 4.58 9.65 -20.58
N ASN A 80 3.80 10.52 -21.21
CA ASN A 80 4.23 11.22 -22.41
C ASN A 80 5.25 12.29 -21.99
N LYS A 81 6.54 11.95 -21.94
CA LYS A 81 7.69 12.83 -22.21
C LYS A 81 9.01 12.17 -21.82
N HIS A 82 9.98 12.26 -22.72
CA HIS A 82 11.40 12.16 -22.41
C HIS A 82 11.76 13.27 -21.41
N ASP A 83 11.93 12.92 -20.14
CA ASP A 83 12.54 13.80 -19.14
C ASP A 83 13.89 13.19 -18.76
N GLU A 84 14.96 13.66 -19.40
CA GLU A 84 16.35 13.35 -19.00
C GLU A 84 16.60 13.68 -17.52
N GLU A 85 15.92 14.69 -16.97
CA GLU A 85 15.97 15.05 -15.54
C GLU A 85 15.40 13.96 -14.62
N ALA A 86 14.31 13.28 -15.01
CA ALA A 86 13.75 12.19 -14.25
C ALA A 86 14.73 11.01 -14.20
N MET A 87 15.41 10.74 -15.32
CA MET A 87 16.39 9.67 -15.44
C MET A 87 17.66 9.95 -14.63
N LEU A 88 18.13 11.21 -14.59
CA LEU A 88 19.24 11.65 -13.74
C LEU A 88 18.91 11.56 -12.25
N THR A 89 17.68 11.92 -11.87
CA THR A 89 17.20 11.86 -10.48
C THR A 89 17.07 10.42 -9.98
N ILE A 90 16.53 9.52 -10.82
CA ILE A 90 16.49 8.08 -10.53
C ILE A 90 17.91 7.52 -10.38
N LYS A 91 18.85 7.91 -11.25
CA LYS A 91 20.23 7.44 -11.17
C LYS A 91 20.93 7.88 -9.87
N LYS A 92 20.62 9.07 -9.37
CA LYS A 92 21.16 9.61 -8.11
C LYS A 92 20.55 8.96 -6.85
N TYR A 93 19.28 8.59 -6.90
CA TYR A 93 18.53 8.07 -5.75
C TYR A 93 17.95 6.66 -5.98
N TRP A 94 18.62 5.85 -6.81
CA TRP A 94 18.14 4.55 -7.28
C TRP A 94 17.81 3.56 -6.15
N TYR A 95 18.48 3.70 -5.00
CA TYR A 95 18.25 2.88 -3.82
C TYR A 95 16.89 3.15 -3.16
N LEU A 96 16.34 4.37 -3.26
CA LEU A 96 15.09 4.75 -2.59
C LEU A 96 13.86 4.03 -3.17
N PRO A 97 13.61 4.00 -4.49
CA PRO A 97 12.51 3.23 -5.06
C PRO A 97 12.60 1.72 -4.76
N ILE A 98 13.81 1.15 -4.74
CA ILE A 98 14.03 -0.25 -4.39
C ILE A 98 13.66 -0.50 -2.93
N LEU A 99 14.02 0.42 -2.03
CA LEU A 99 13.69 0.32 -0.61
C LEU A 99 12.18 0.44 -0.37
N VAL A 100 11.48 1.28 -1.15
CA VAL A 100 10.01 1.35 -1.15
C VAL A 100 9.40 0.05 -1.63
N PHE A 101 9.92 -0.55 -2.71
CA PHE A 101 9.40 -1.81 -3.24
C PHE A 101 9.60 -2.98 -2.27
N ALA A 102 10.80 -3.10 -1.69
CA ALA A 102 11.09 -4.13 -0.70
C ALA A 102 10.28 -3.92 0.59
N GLY A 103 10.18 -2.67 1.06
CA GLY A 103 9.45 -2.32 2.27
C GLY A 103 7.95 -2.52 2.17
N SER A 104 7.35 -2.02 1.09
CA SER A 104 5.91 -2.19 0.83
C SER A 104 5.60 -3.67 0.61
N GLY A 105 6.47 -4.41 -0.09
CA GLY A 105 6.33 -5.85 -0.29
C GLY A 105 6.39 -6.63 1.03
N LEU A 106 7.32 -6.29 1.92
CA LEU A 106 7.42 -6.90 3.24
C LEU A 106 6.15 -6.64 4.07
N ILE A 107 5.65 -5.39 4.08
CA ILE A 107 4.42 -5.02 4.79
C ILE A 107 3.25 -5.82 4.24
N GLU A 108 3.09 -5.89 2.92
CA GLU A 108 2.00 -6.59 2.27
C GLU A 108 2.04 -8.11 2.49
N VAL A 109 3.21 -8.74 2.39
CA VAL A 109 3.39 -10.16 2.70
C VAL A 109 3.08 -10.46 4.16
N MET A 110 3.54 -9.61 5.08
CA MET A 110 3.27 -9.80 6.50
C MET A 110 1.79 -9.60 6.83
N LEU A 111 1.15 -8.58 6.24
CA LEU A 111 -0.29 -8.39 6.37
C LEU A 111 -1.06 -9.58 5.80
N PHE A 112 -0.70 -10.04 4.60
CA PHE A 112 -1.30 -11.22 3.97
C PHE A 112 -1.11 -12.47 4.84
N TYR A 113 0.09 -12.73 5.34
CA TYR A 113 0.39 -13.85 6.21
C TYR A 113 -0.44 -13.81 7.51
N VAL A 114 -0.53 -12.64 8.14
CA VAL A 114 -1.26 -12.46 9.40
C VAL A 114 -2.78 -12.60 9.19
N GLN A 115 -3.30 -12.13 8.06
CA GLN A 115 -4.70 -12.32 7.65
C GLN A 115 -5.00 -13.80 7.33
N HIS A 116 -4.21 -14.42 6.46
CA HIS A 116 -4.43 -15.78 5.96
C HIS A 116 -4.24 -16.85 7.04
N THR A 117 -3.30 -16.66 7.97
CA THR A 117 -3.11 -17.58 9.11
C THR A 117 -4.23 -17.49 10.15
N GLY A 118 -5.28 -16.68 9.93
CA GLY A 118 -6.44 -16.58 10.80
C GLY A 118 -6.15 -16.00 12.18
N LYS A 119 -4.90 -15.55 12.45
CA LYS A 119 -4.48 -14.99 13.73
C LYS A 119 -5.20 -13.68 14.08
N VAL A 120 -5.83 -13.06 13.08
CA VAL A 120 -6.61 -11.83 13.23
C VAL A 120 -8.10 -12.08 13.48
N GLY A 121 -8.66 -13.22 13.06
CA GLY A 121 -10.08 -13.57 13.26
C GLY A 121 -11.04 -12.38 13.11
N SER A 122 -12.04 -12.29 13.99
CA SER A 122 -12.96 -11.15 14.16
C SER A 122 -12.32 -9.93 14.87
N ALA A 123 -11.02 -10.00 15.20
CA ALA A 123 -10.29 -8.96 15.93
C ALA A 123 -9.52 -8.01 15.00
N GLY A 124 -9.88 -7.91 13.72
CA GLY A 124 -9.26 -7.00 12.74
C GLY A 124 -9.20 -5.54 13.21
N LEU A 125 -10.19 -5.10 13.99
CA LEU A 125 -10.23 -3.75 14.58
C LEU A 125 -9.15 -3.59 15.65
N ASN A 126 -9.00 -4.58 16.52
CA ASN A 126 -8.03 -4.56 17.61
C ASN A 126 -6.61 -4.67 17.06
N PHE A 127 -6.38 -5.53 16.06
CA PHE A 127 -5.08 -5.66 15.40
C PHE A 127 -4.65 -4.35 14.74
N THR A 128 -5.53 -3.75 13.94
CA THR A 128 -5.26 -2.50 13.22
C THR A 128 -5.10 -1.31 14.16
N SER A 129 -6.00 -1.15 15.12
CA SER A 129 -5.94 -0.06 16.10
C SER A 129 -4.65 -0.16 16.92
N THR A 130 -4.27 -1.37 17.32
CA THR A 130 -2.99 -1.62 18.01
C THR A 130 -1.81 -1.33 17.10
N LEU A 131 -1.87 -1.68 15.81
CA LEU A 131 -0.81 -1.42 14.84
C LEU A 131 -0.58 0.08 14.63
N PHE A 132 -1.64 0.87 14.42
CA PHE A 132 -1.52 2.32 14.28
C PHE A 132 -1.12 3.00 15.59
N PHE A 133 -1.66 2.53 16.72
CA PHE A 133 -1.26 3.03 18.02
C PHE A 133 0.23 2.80 18.28
N LEU A 134 0.72 1.57 18.07
CA LEU A 134 2.13 1.24 18.21
C LEU A 134 3.00 1.97 17.18
N ALA A 135 2.53 2.17 15.94
CA ALA A 135 3.25 2.95 14.93
C ALA A 135 3.42 4.41 15.37
N GLY A 136 2.39 5.00 15.99
CA GLY A 136 2.45 6.32 16.60
C GLY A 136 3.44 6.38 17.76
N VAL A 137 3.41 5.38 18.66
CA VAL A 137 4.35 5.26 19.78
C VAL A 137 5.80 5.13 19.28
N TRP A 138 6.05 4.26 18.30
CA TRP A 138 7.36 4.11 17.67
C TRP A 138 7.81 5.40 17.00
N GLY A 139 6.90 6.11 16.32
CA GLY A 139 7.17 7.42 15.73
C GLY A 139 7.66 8.42 16.78
N ILE A 140 6.97 8.52 17.92
CA ILE A 140 7.36 9.39 19.04
C ILE A 140 8.72 8.97 19.61
N ILE A 141 8.95 7.67 19.83
CA ILE A 141 10.22 7.15 20.33
C ILE A 141 11.36 7.54 19.38
N ILE A 142 11.21 7.28 18.08
CA ILE A 142 12.21 7.63 17.07
C ILE A 142 12.49 9.13 17.09
N LEU A 143 11.44 9.96 17.12
CA LEU A 143 11.57 11.42 17.14
C LEU A 143 12.30 11.93 18.40
N THR A 144 12.06 11.27 19.54
CA THR A 144 12.71 11.54 20.82
C THR A 144 14.19 11.18 20.78
N VAL A 145 14.52 9.99 20.24
CA VAL A 145 15.89 9.48 20.13
C VAL A 145 16.73 10.36 19.20
N ILE A 146 16.19 10.79 18.06
CA ILE A 146 16.88 11.69 17.12
C ILE A 146 16.91 13.15 17.59
N ARG A 147 16.35 13.46 18.77
CA ARG A 147 16.24 14.81 19.35
C ARG A 147 15.61 15.85 18.43
N GLN A 148 14.70 15.43 17.56
CA GLN A 148 13.96 16.31 16.64
C GLN A 148 12.49 16.42 17.00
N LEU A 149 12.16 16.36 18.30
CA LEU A 149 10.84 16.66 18.84
C LEU A 149 10.51 18.15 18.63
N LYS A 150 10.14 18.50 17.40
CA LYS A 150 9.50 19.76 17.05
C LYS A 150 8.17 19.40 16.43
N PHE A 151 7.10 19.62 17.17
CA PHE A 151 5.75 19.50 16.64
C PHE A 151 5.29 20.88 16.19
N THR A 152 5.15 21.04 14.89
CA THR A 152 4.54 22.22 14.29
C THR A 152 3.03 21.98 14.19
N LYS A 153 2.20 23.01 14.38
CA LYS A 153 0.74 22.87 14.24
C LYS A 153 0.35 22.25 12.88
N ASN A 154 1.09 22.59 11.83
CA ASN A 154 0.87 22.04 10.48
C ASN A 154 1.13 20.53 10.41
N GLU A 155 2.11 20.01 11.14
CA GLU A 155 2.44 18.57 11.15
C GLU A 155 1.39 17.77 11.91
N ILE A 156 0.85 18.33 13.01
CA ILE A 156 -0.27 17.74 13.74
C ILE A 156 -1.51 17.70 12.85
N ILE A 157 -1.84 18.81 12.18
CA ILE A 157 -2.99 18.87 11.27
C ILE A 157 -2.80 17.89 10.10
N ALA A 158 -1.63 17.85 9.47
CA ALA A 158 -1.34 16.90 8.38
C ALA A 158 -1.44 15.44 8.85
N GLY A 159 -0.96 15.13 10.05
CA GLY A 159 -1.08 13.81 10.66
C GLY A 159 -2.54 13.41 10.90
N ILE A 160 -3.37 14.33 11.40
CA ILE A 160 -4.81 14.09 11.59
C ILE A 160 -5.51 13.90 10.24
N VAL A 161 -5.25 14.77 9.26
CA VAL A 161 -5.84 14.70 7.91
C VAL A 161 -5.47 13.41 7.20
N LEU A 162 -4.25 12.88 7.40
CA LEU A 162 -3.83 11.58 6.85
C LEU A 162 -4.33 10.39 7.67
N GLY A 163 -4.41 10.52 9.00
CA GLY A 163 -4.81 9.45 9.91
C GLY A 163 -6.30 9.11 9.85
N ILE A 164 -7.17 10.12 9.76
CA ILE A 164 -8.62 9.95 9.73
C ILE A 164 -9.06 9.04 8.56
N PRO A 165 -8.70 9.30 7.29
CA PRO A 165 -9.09 8.44 6.17
C PRO A 165 -8.60 7.01 6.34
N ASN A 166 -7.35 6.82 6.79
CA ASN A 166 -6.76 5.49 6.98
C ASN A 166 -7.50 4.67 8.06
N PHE A 167 -7.88 5.30 9.17
CA PHE A 167 -8.67 4.65 10.21
C PHE A 167 -10.08 4.29 9.71
N PHE A 168 -10.74 5.24 9.03
CA PHE A 168 -12.09 5.03 8.50
C PHE A 168 -12.15 3.90 7.47
N THR A 169 -11.15 3.75 6.60
CA THR A 169 -11.07 2.64 5.64
C THR A 169 -11.21 1.30 6.33
N ILE A 170 -10.46 1.09 7.41
CA ILE A 170 -10.46 -0.21 8.09
C ILE A 170 -11.70 -0.40 8.95
N TYR A 171 -12.16 0.66 9.64
CA TYR A 171 -13.43 0.65 10.36
C TYR A 171 -14.61 0.27 9.44
N LEU A 172 -14.68 0.83 8.23
CA LEU A 172 -15.75 0.53 7.27
C LEU A 172 -15.67 -0.89 6.72
N ILE A 173 -14.46 -1.42 6.44
CA ILE A 173 -14.30 -2.81 6.01
C ILE A 173 -14.83 -3.77 7.08
N ILE A 174 -14.48 -3.54 8.35
CA ILE A 174 -14.90 -4.39 9.46
C ILE A 174 -16.41 -4.28 9.68
N LYS A 175 -16.95 -3.06 9.64
CA LYS A 175 -18.39 -2.85 9.74
C LYS A 175 -19.15 -3.53 8.59
N GLY A 176 -18.56 -3.59 7.40
CA GLY A 176 -19.10 -4.35 6.27
C GLY A 176 -19.12 -5.85 6.54
N LEU A 177 -18.03 -6.41 7.06
CA LEU A 177 -17.95 -7.82 7.48
C LEU A 177 -18.99 -8.15 8.56
N ASP A 178 -19.16 -7.27 9.55
CA ASP A 178 -20.17 -7.44 10.61
C ASP A 178 -21.61 -7.38 10.09
N LEU A 179 -21.85 -6.65 8.99
CA LEU A 179 -23.14 -6.60 8.28
C LEU A 179 -23.38 -7.85 7.41
N GLY A 180 -22.48 -8.83 7.41
CA GLY A 180 -22.60 -10.08 6.67
C GLY A 180 -22.09 -10.01 5.24
N TRP A 181 -21.32 -8.97 4.87
CA TRP A 181 -20.66 -8.92 3.57
C TRP A 181 -19.41 -9.78 3.58
N ASP A 182 -19.21 -10.56 2.51
CA ASP A 182 -18.02 -11.39 2.38
C ASP A 182 -16.76 -10.53 2.22
N GLY A 183 -15.69 -10.90 2.93
CA GLY A 183 -14.38 -10.24 2.80
C GLY A 183 -13.87 -10.30 1.36
N SER A 184 -14.14 -11.42 0.67
CA SER A 184 -13.83 -11.65 -0.74
C SER A 184 -14.49 -10.65 -1.70
N VAL A 185 -15.49 -9.88 -1.25
CA VAL A 185 -16.13 -8.80 -2.02
C VAL A 185 -15.65 -7.43 -1.55
N LEU A 186 -15.51 -7.23 -0.24
CA LEU A 186 -15.10 -5.95 0.34
C LEU A 186 -13.65 -5.57 0.01
N PHE A 187 -12.70 -6.49 0.10
CA PHE A 187 -11.29 -6.20 -0.15
C PHE A 187 -11.02 -5.79 -1.62
N PRO A 188 -11.54 -6.51 -2.64
CA PRO A 188 -11.38 -6.10 -4.04
C PRO A 188 -12.05 -4.76 -4.36
N ILE A 189 -13.27 -4.52 -3.85
CA ILE A 189 -13.98 -3.25 -4.05
C ILE A 189 -13.17 -2.10 -3.47
N ASN A 190 -12.63 -2.26 -2.26
CA ASN A 190 -11.78 -1.25 -1.65
C ASN A 190 -10.51 -1.00 -2.49
N ASN A 191 -9.83 -2.05 -2.95
CA ASN A 191 -8.62 -1.90 -3.78
C ASN A 191 -8.90 -1.21 -5.11
N ILE A 192 -9.98 -1.57 -5.82
CA ILE A 192 -10.41 -0.91 -7.06
C ILE A 192 -10.82 0.54 -6.77
N GLY A 193 -11.57 0.76 -5.69
CA GLY A 193 -12.00 2.08 -5.24
C GLY A 193 -10.83 3.01 -4.99
N VAL A 194 -9.81 2.55 -4.26
CA VAL A 194 -8.57 3.32 -4.03
C VAL A 194 -7.85 3.63 -5.34
N ILE A 195 -7.70 2.65 -6.25
CA ILE A 195 -7.06 2.88 -7.55
C ILE A 195 -7.83 3.93 -8.38
N PHE A 196 -9.15 3.83 -8.42
CA PHE A 196 -10.00 4.74 -9.18
C PHE A 196 -10.00 6.15 -8.57
N PHE A 197 -10.15 6.26 -7.25
CA PHE A 197 -10.17 7.55 -6.55
C PHE A 197 -8.82 8.24 -6.60
N THR A 198 -7.71 7.50 -6.44
CA THR A 198 -6.36 8.06 -6.60
C THR A 198 -6.09 8.53 -8.02
N ALA A 199 -6.60 7.83 -9.04
CA ALA A 199 -6.51 8.31 -10.43
C ALA A 199 -7.31 9.60 -10.65
N ILE A 200 -8.55 9.69 -10.15
CA ILE A 200 -9.38 10.91 -10.24
C ILE A 200 -8.70 12.09 -9.53
N VAL A 201 -8.23 11.87 -8.29
CA VAL A 201 -7.51 12.89 -7.53
C VAL A 201 -6.22 13.30 -8.25
N GLY A 202 -5.51 12.35 -8.86
CA GLY A 202 -4.35 12.61 -9.73
C GLY A 202 -4.67 13.59 -10.87
N ILE A 203 -5.77 13.32 -11.59
CA ILE A 203 -6.23 14.17 -12.70
C ILE A 203 -6.63 15.56 -12.20
N ILE A 204 -7.40 15.64 -11.11
CA ILE A 204 -8.00 16.91 -10.66
C ILE A 204 -7.00 17.76 -9.88
N ALA A 205 -6.32 17.20 -8.89
CA ALA A 205 -5.44 17.92 -7.98
C ALA A 205 -4.07 18.24 -8.62
N PHE A 206 -3.51 17.30 -9.38
CA PHE A 206 -2.20 17.46 -10.02
C PHE A 206 -2.27 17.85 -11.50
N LYS A 207 -3.49 18.01 -12.04
CA LYS A 207 -3.75 18.35 -13.46
C LYS A 207 -3.02 17.40 -14.42
N GLU A 208 -2.89 16.14 -14.04
CA GLU A 208 -2.20 15.14 -14.84
C GLU A 208 -2.97 14.88 -16.14
N LYS A 209 -2.30 15.08 -17.28
CA LYS A 209 -2.85 14.73 -18.60
C LYS A 209 -2.60 13.24 -18.84
N LEU A 210 -3.58 12.41 -18.49
CA LEU A 210 -3.54 10.99 -18.80
C LEU A 210 -3.54 10.76 -20.32
N THR A 211 -2.58 9.96 -20.79
CA THR A 211 -2.52 9.51 -22.17
C THR A 211 -3.50 8.35 -22.39
N LYS A 212 -3.82 8.04 -23.66
CA LYS A 212 -4.64 6.85 -23.99
C LYS A 212 -4.05 5.55 -23.42
N ILE A 213 -2.72 5.45 -23.31
CA ILE A 213 -2.01 4.31 -22.72
C ILE A 213 -2.28 4.23 -21.21
N ASN A 214 -2.34 5.37 -20.51
CA ASN A 214 -2.63 5.38 -19.08
C ASN A 214 -4.05 4.91 -18.77
N TYR A 215 -5.02 5.29 -19.60
CA TYR A 215 -6.39 4.77 -19.49
C TYR A 215 -6.47 3.26 -19.70
N ILE A 216 -5.76 2.72 -20.70
CA ILE A 216 -5.69 1.27 -20.93
C ILE A 216 -5.03 0.58 -19.72
N GLY A 217 -3.96 1.15 -19.16
CA GLY A 217 -3.34 0.65 -17.95
C GLY A 217 -4.26 0.64 -16.73
N LEU A 218 -5.09 1.68 -16.55
CA LEU A 218 -6.10 1.72 -15.48
C LEU A 218 -7.13 0.60 -15.66
N LEU A 219 -7.61 0.41 -16.89
CA LEU A 219 -8.58 -0.65 -17.23
C LEU A 219 -7.99 -2.05 -16.99
N LEU A 220 -6.73 -2.26 -17.38
CA LEU A 220 -6.00 -3.49 -17.11
C LEU A 220 -5.78 -3.72 -15.61
N ALA A 221 -5.57 -2.68 -14.82
CA ALA A 221 -5.39 -2.80 -13.37
C ALA A 221 -6.69 -3.27 -12.70
N ILE A 222 -7.84 -2.73 -13.14
CA ILE A 222 -9.16 -3.17 -12.67
C ILE A 222 -9.38 -4.65 -13.02
N LEU A 223 -9.07 -5.04 -14.26
CA LEU A 223 -9.17 -6.44 -14.69
C LEU A 223 -8.24 -7.35 -13.88
N ALA A 224 -7.00 -6.95 -13.63
CA ALA A 224 -6.05 -7.74 -12.87
C ALA A 224 -6.51 -7.95 -11.41
N VAL A 225 -7.03 -6.90 -10.75
CA VAL A 225 -7.61 -7.03 -9.41
C VAL A 225 -8.82 -7.95 -9.42
N TYR A 226 -9.68 -7.85 -10.43
CA TYR A 226 -10.82 -8.76 -10.60
C TYR A 226 -10.38 -10.22 -10.77
N LEU A 227 -9.33 -10.50 -11.57
CA LEU A 227 -8.79 -11.85 -11.71
C LEU A 227 -8.11 -12.38 -10.43
N ILE A 228 -7.48 -11.51 -9.63
CA ILE A 228 -6.90 -11.90 -8.32
C ILE A 228 -8.01 -12.21 -7.30
N SER A 229 -9.13 -11.50 -7.42
CA SER A 229 -10.30 -11.63 -6.55
C SER A 229 -11.17 -12.87 -6.83
N GLN A 230 -10.96 -13.55 -7.95
CA GLN A 230 -11.64 -14.80 -8.34
C GLN A 230 -10.85 -16.02 -7.86
#